data_AF-A0A377JH02-F1
#
_entry.id   AF-A0A377JH02-F1
#
_cell.length_a   1.000
_cell.length_b   1.000
_cell.length_c   1.000
_cell.angle_alpha   90.00
_cell.angle_beta   90.00
_cell.angle_gamma   90.00
#
_symmetry.space_group_name_H-M   'P 1'
#
loop_
_entity.id
_entity.type
_entity.pdbx_description
1 polymer ?
#
loop_
_entity_poly.entity_id
_entity_poly.type
_entity_poly.pdbx_seq_one_letter_code
_entity_poly.pdbx_strand_id
1 'polypeptide(L)'
;MYGTAEWVKMLEGKAVQSMSRRGNCYDNAVIESFFAILKSECFYSRTYHSITELQAEIEEYLVYYNQKRIKLAFKGLSPVQYRAQYLS
;
A
#
# COMPACT_ATOMS: atom_id res chain seq x y z
N MET A 1 -4.45 10.19 16.51
CA MET A 1 -4.08 10.75 15.19
C MET A 1 -5.19 10.52 14.16
N TYR A 2 -5.60 9.28 13.87
CA TYR A 2 -6.70 9.05 12.91
C TYR A 2 -8.11 9.23 13.48
N GLY A 3 -8.34 9.12 14.79
CA GLY A 3 -9.65 9.35 15.42
C GLY A 3 -9.91 10.78 15.89
N THR A 4 -9.06 11.75 15.53
CA THR A 4 -9.22 13.14 16.00
C THR A 4 -10.31 13.85 15.22
N ALA A 5 -11.00 14.81 15.85
CA ALA A 5 -12.06 15.59 15.20
C ALA A 5 -11.56 16.33 13.95
N GLU A 6 -10.31 16.79 13.95
CA GLU A 6 -9.65 17.43 12.81
C GLU A 6 -9.50 16.48 11.62
N TRP A 7 -9.12 15.23 11.87
CA TRP A 7 -8.96 14.22 10.83
C TRP A 7 -10.31 13.80 10.24
N VAL A 8 -11.33 13.63 11.09
CA VAL A 8 -12.71 13.33 10.66
C VAL A 8 -13.23 14.44 9.75
N LYS A 9 -13.08 15.70 10.18
CA LYS A 9 -13.49 16.87 9.39
C LYS A 9 -12.75 16.97 8.05
N MET A 10 -11.47 16.62 8.00
CA MET A 10 -10.70 16.61 6.76
C MET A 10 -11.23 15.57 5.75
N LEU A 11 -11.77 14.44 6.24
CA LEU A 11 -12.28 13.35 5.41
C LEU A 11 -13.73 13.55 4.93
N GLU A 12 -14.48 14.47 5.54
CA GLU A 12 -15.87 14.76 5.17
C GLU A 12 -16.01 15.01 3.65
N GLY A 13 -16.86 14.21 3.00
CA GLY A 13 -17.12 14.29 1.55
C GLY A 13 -15.98 13.77 0.65
N LYS A 14 -14.85 13.30 1.20
CA LYS A 14 -13.70 12.81 0.43
C LYS A 14 -13.47 11.31 0.58
N ALA A 15 -13.68 10.78 1.78
CA ALA A 15 -13.53 9.36 2.06
C ALA A 15 -14.33 8.94 3.29
N VAL A 16 -14.67 7.66 3.36
CA VAL A 16 -15.26 7.05 4.55
C VAL A 16 -14.14 6.56 5.45
N GLN A 17 -14.14 7.02 6.70
CA GLN A 17 -13.23 6.47 7.70
C GLN A 17 -13.63 5.03 8.05
N SER A 18 -12.70 4.10 7.91
CA SER A 18 -12.84 2.72 8.37
C SER A 18 -11.74 2.42 9.39
N MET A 19 -12.13 2.15 10.63
CA MET A 19 -11.21 1.80 11.71
C MET A 19 -11.53 0.38 12.17
N SER A 20 -10.54 -0.50 12.23
CA SER A 20 -10.74 -1.85 12.76
C SER A 20 -11.02 -1.81 14.26
N ARG A 21 -11.76 -2.80 14.76
CA ARG A 21 -11.99 -2.94 16.21
C ARG A 21 -10.65 -3.19 16.90
N ARG A 22 -10.47 -2.66 18.11
CA ARG A 22 -9.30 -2.99 18.95
C ARG A 22 -9.15 -4.50 19.05
N GLY A 23 -7.96 -5.00 18.72
CA GLY A 23 -7.64 -6.43 18.72
C GLY A 23 -7.86 -7.17 17.40
N ASN A 24 -8.37 -6.53 16.33
CA ASN A 24 -8.45 -7.15 15.01
C ASN A 24 -7.22 -6.79 14.16
N CYS A 25 -6.17 -7.62 14.24
CA CYS A 25 -4.95 -7.43 13.46
C CYS A 25 -5.10 -7.87 11.98
N TYR A 26 -6.08 -8.71 11.65
CA TYR A 26 -6.24 -9.23 10.28
C TYR A 26 -6.54 -8.12 9.26
N ASP A 27 -7.34 -7.12 9.65
CA ASP A 27 -7.66 -5.97 8.80
C ASP A 27 -6.41 -5.16 8.44
N ASN A 28 -5.45 -5.09 9.37
CA ASN A 28 -4.21 -4.33 9.19
C ASN A 28 -3.07 -5.19 8.60
N ALA A 29 -3.13 -6.51 8.76
CA ALA A 29 -2.07 -7.44 8.36
C ALA A 29 -1.70 -7.32 6.88
N VAL A 30 -2.69 -7.07 6.01
CA VAL A 30 -2.46 -6.92 4.56
C VAL A 30 -1.60 -5.70 4.26
N ILE A 31 -1.92 -4.54 4.85
CA ILE A 31 -1.17 -3.30 4.62
C ILE A 31 0.18 -3.32 5.35
N GLU A 32 0.25 -3.95 6.53
CA GLU A 32 1.50 -4.17 7.25
C GLU A 32 2.47 -5.05 6.45
N SER A 33 1.98 -6.13 5.84
CA SER A 33 2.76 -6.99 4.94
C SER A 33 3.27 -6.21 3.73
N PHE A 34 2.43 -5.38 3.11
CA PHE A 34 2.87 -4.50 2.03
C PHE A 34 4.01 -3.57 2.46
N PHE A 35 3.88 -2.90 3.61
CA PHE A 35 4.93 -2.00 4.10
C PHE A 35 6.23 -2.71 4.49
N ALA A 36 6.15 -3.92 5.02
CA ALA A 36 7.34 -4.74 5.29
C ALA A 36 8.11 -5.01 3.99
N ILE A 37 7.39 -5.42 2.94
CA ILE A 37 7.95 -5.71 1.62
C ILE A 37 8.54 -4.45 0.97
N LEU A 38 7.80 -3.34 0.96
CA LEU A 38 8.26 -2.05 0.45
C LEU A 38 9.57 -1.65 1.12
N LYS A 39 9.64 -1.75 2.45
CA LYS A 39 10.84 -1.41 3.21
C LYS A 39 12.02 -2.33 2.85
N SER A 40 11.80 -3.63 2.74
CA SER A 40 12.86 -4.58 2.38
C SER A 40 13.35 -4.41 0.94
N GLU A 41 12.46 -4.10 0.00
CA GLU A 41 12.80 -4.04 -1.43
C GLU A 41 13.36 -2.67 -1.83
N CYS A 42 12.88 -1.56 -1.23
CA CYS A 42 13.37 -0.22 -1.54
C CYS A 42 14.58 0.22 -0.69
N PHE A 43 14.59 -0.06 0.62
CA PHE A 43 15.54 0.59 1.54
C PHE A 43 16.72 -0.28 1.94
N TYR A 44 16.64 -1.61 1.79
CA TYR A 44 17.67 -2.51 2.32
C TYR A 44 18.98 -2.50 1.50
N SER A 45 19.00 -1.84 0.35
CA SER A 45 20.19 -1.74 -0.51
C SER A 45 20.40 -0.35 -1.13
N ARG A 46 19.71 0.68 -0.63
CA ARG A 46 19.81 2.05 -1.16
C ARG A 46 19.80 3.09 -0.03
N THR A 47 20.62 4.11 -0.21
CA THR A 47 20.62 5.32 0.62
C THR A 47 20.04 6.44 -0.21
N TYR A 48 19.08 7.18 0.34
CA TYR A 48 18.48 8.34 -0.30
C TYR A 48 19.09 9.61 0.27
N HIS A 49 19.40 10.57 -0.59
CA HIS A 49 20.01 11.84 -0.23
C HIS A 49 18.99 12.99 -0.19
N SER A 50 17.75 12.76 -0.64
CA SER A 50 16.66 13.73 -0.54
C SER A 50 15.29 13.07 -0.41
N ILE A 51 14.31 13.84 0.09
CA ILE A 51 12.90 13.42 0.13
C ILE A 51 12.37 13.21 -1.29
N THR A 52 12.73 14.09 -2.23
CA THR A 52 12.29 14.01 -3.63
C THR A 52 12.75 12.71 -4.29
N GLU A 53 14.00 12.31 -4.07
CA GLU A 53 14.54 11.04 -4.57
C GLU A 53 13.78 9.84 -3.99
N LEU A 54 13.51 9.87 -2.68
CA LEU A 54 12.72 8.83 -2.03
C LEU A 54 11.29 8.77 -2.57
N GLN A 55 10.65 9.92 -2.80
CA GLN A 55 9.31 9.98 -3.38
C GLN A 55 9.27 9.37 -4.77
N ALA A 56 10.22 9.73 -5.65
CA ALA A 56 10.30 9.20 -7.00
C ALA A 56 10.48 7.66 -7.00
N GLU A 57 11.35 7.13 -6.13
CA GLU A 57 11.54 5.69 -6.00
C GLU A 57 10.26 4.98 -5.51
N ILE A 58 9.56 5.56 -4.52
CA ILE A 58 8.30 4.99 -4.03
C ILE A 58 7.25 4.98 -5.15
N GLU A 59 7.14 6.06 -5.93
CA GLU A 59 6.21 6.15 -7.07
C GLU A 59 6.51 5.07 -8.12
N GLU A 60 7.77 4.91 -8.50
CA GLU A 60 8.20 3.87 -9.44
C GLU A 60 7.91 2.47 -8.88
N TYR A 61 8.22 2.24 -7.61
CA TYR A 61 7.95 0.98 -6.94
C TYR A 61 6.44 0.66 -6.91
N LEU A 62 5.57 1.63 -6.68
CA LEU A 62 4.12 1.44 -6.70
C LEU A 62 3.62 1.01 -8.08
N VAL A 63 4.18 1.59 -9.14
CA VAL A 63 3.88 1.18 -10.53
C VAL A 63 4.34 -0.27 -10.76
N TYR A 64 5.57 -0.60 -10.39
CA TYR A 64 6.09 -1.97 -10.47
C TYR A 64 5.22 -2.96 -9.69
N TYR A 65 4.92 -2.66 -8.43
CA TYR A 65 4.16 -3.53 -7.54
C TYR A 65 2.79 -3.87 -8.11
N ASN A 66 2.07 -2.87 -8.63
CA ASN A 66 0.70 -3.05 -9.10
C ASN A 66 0.62 -3.67 -10.50
N GLN A 67 1.53 -3.27 -11.40
CA GLN A 67 1.40 -3.60 -12.82
C GLN A 67 2.29 -4.77 -13.26
N LYS A 68 3.46 -4.95 -12.62
CA LYS A 68 4.52 -5.86 -13.09
C LYS A 68 4.86 -6.98 -12.12
N ARG A 69 4.60 -6.83 -10.82
CA ARG A 69 4.98 -7.82 -9.81
C ARG A 69 4.25 -9.14 -10.02
N ILE A 70 5.03 -10.18 -10.31
CA ILE A 70 4.52 -11.55 -10.45
C ILE A 70 4.28 -12.12 -9.04
N LYS A 71 3.06 -12.58 -8.78
CA LYS A 71 2.74 -13.35 -7.57
C LYS A 71 2.33 -14.77 -7.96
N LEU A 72 3.05 -15.76 -7.44
CA LEU A 72 2.73 -17.18 -7.68
C LEU A 72 1.32 -17.54 -7.19
N ALA A 73 0.91 -16.97 -6.04
CA ALA A 73 -0.45 -17.10 -5.53
C ALA A 73 -1.52 -16.58 -6.51
N PHE A 74 -1.16 -15.67 -7.42
CA PHE A 74 -2.03 -15.11 -8.46
C PHE A 74 -1.82 -15.78 -9.81
N LYS A 75 -1.30 -17.03 -9.84
CA LYS A 75 -0.96 -17.75 -11.08
C LYS A 75 0.02 -16.99 -11.98
N GLY A 76 0.89 -16.17 -11.38
CA GLY A 76 1.87 -15.36 -12.09
C GLY A 76 1.35 -14.01 -12.60
N LEU A 77 0.11 -13.64 -12.26
CA LEU A 77 -0.47 -12.35 -12.65
C LEU A 77 0.00 -11.22 -11.73
N SER A 78 0.02 -10.01 -12.28
CA SER A 78 0.15 -8.79 -11.47
C SER A 78 -1.13 -8.50 -10.68
N PRO A 79 -1.06 -7.73 -9.58
CA PRO A 79 -2.25 -7.37 -8.80
C PRO A 79 -3.38 -6.78 -9.65
N VAL A 80 -3.07 -5.92 -10.62
CA VAL A 80 -4.08 -5.34 -11.53
C VAL A 80 -4.69 -6.40 -12.44
N GLN A 81 -3.86 -7.28 -13.03
CA GLN A 81 -4.35 -8.35 -13.89
C GLN A 81 -5.24 -9.35 -13.13
N TYR A 82 -4.82 -9.73 -11.92
CA TYR A 82 -5.60 -10.60 -11.05
C TYR A 82 -6.96 -9.97 -10.71
N ARG A 83 -7.00 -8.67 -10.38
CA ARG A 83 -8.25 -7.96 -10.09
C ARG A 83 -9.18 -7.88 -11.30
N ALA A 84 -8.64 -7.67 -12.49
CA ALA A 84 -9.43 -7.60 -13.73
C ALA A 84 -10.22 -8.90 -14.00
N GLN A 85 -9.72 -10.06 -13.56
CA GLN A 85 -10.43 -11.34 -13.71
C GLN A 85 -11.68 -11.47 -12.83
N TYR A 86 -11.81 -10.67 -11.77
CA TYR A 86 -12.98 -10.67 -10.88
C TYR A 86 -14.00 -9.58 -11.21
N LEU A 87 -13.69 -8.72 -12.18
CA LEU A 87 -14.56 -7.63 -12.64
C LEU A 87 -15.22 -7.95 -14.01
N SER A 88 -14.94 -9.12 -14.57
CA SER A 88 -15.59 -9.70 -15.75
C SER A 88 -16.72 -10.64 -15.34
#